data_AF-A0A182TNT5-F1
#
_entry.id   AF-A0A182TNT5-F1
#
_cell.length_a   1.000
_cell.length_b   1.000
_cell.length_c   1.000
_cell.angle_alpha   90.00
_cell.angle_beta   90.00
_cell.angle_gamma   90.00
#
_symmetry.space_group_name_H-M   'P 1'
#
loop_
_entity.id
_entity.type
_entity.pdbx_description
1 polymer ?
#
loop_
_entity_poly.entity_id
_entity_poly.type
_entity_poly.pdbx_seq_one_letter_code
_entity_poly.pdbx_strand_id
1 'polypeptide(L)'
;MSVTFEQIILDAKRIANRLKDREALGDALLLESESVNKHIESMRQFQDDIDILNKLARDRSNNQLITIIHQENPQIREIQQENRLLKAALEDHQHALEHIMSKYREHTQAKILNTKVNFVEAFTRHHRSADIERRDELIRQQTAKIQEMAAVMQRVSQMDEEKVNQEQEVLSKLVTENKGLRELLEISRKYGSGGQKMLVDDKSTQTDSYLLDGLIEAAVTARANLAKQTAVAAAATSTSLASPPPSAVVAPASPGASTTVSADAAGTTTPKATKTTNDDAARSPNSSNNAPADSNGLPPPASSSPPAPTSSLTPTASTTAPATPSTS
;
A
#
# COMPACT_ATOMS: atom_id res chain seq x y z
N MET A 1 62.18 20.17 129.98
CA MET A 1 61.13 19.36 129.33
C MET A 1 61.62 17.93 129.22
N SER A 2 61.35 17.10 130.22
CA SER A 2 61.67 15.67 130.20
C SER A 2 60.42 14.89 129.82
N VAL A 3 60.41 14.27 128.65
CA VAL A 3 59.33 13.38 128.23
C VAL A 3 59.31 12.20 129.21
N THR A 4 58.19 11.96 129.89
CA THR A 4 58.11 10.81 130.80
C THR A 4 57.89 9.54 129.98
N PHE A 5 58.44 8.42 130.45
CA PHE A 5 58.33 7.11 129.81
C PHE A 5 56.86 6.72 129.56
N GLU A 6 55.98 7.07 130.51
CA GLU A 6 54.51 6.98 130.42
C GLU A 6 53.93 7.61 129.14
N GLN A 7 54.36 8.83 128.80
CA GLN A 7 53.84 9.58 127.64
C GLN A 7 54.29 8.97 126.32
N ILE A 8 55.52 8.44 126.27
CA ILE A 8 56.04 7.71 125.09
C ILE A 8 55.23 6.42 124.89
N ILE A 9 54.91 5.68 125.96
CA ILE A 9 54.08 4.47 125.89
C ILE A 9 52.65 4.78 125.42
N LEU A 10 52.04 5.85 125.93
CA LEU A 10 50.68 6.24 125.54
C LEU A 10 50.60 6.67 124.08
N ASP A 11 51.60 7.40 123.57
CA ASP A 11 51.62 7.80 122.16
C ASP A 11 51.96 6.62 121.24
N ALA A 12 52.88 5.73 121.63
CA ALA A 12 53.13 4.47 120.93
C ALA A 12 51.86 3.60 120.84
N LYS A 13 51.06 3.48 121.91
CA LYS A 13 49.75 2.81 121.88
C LYS A 13 48.76 3.49 120.94
N ARG A 14 48.71 4.83 120.93
CA ARG A 14 47.84 5.59 120.01
C ARG A 14 48.23 5.36 118.55
N ILE A 15 49.52 5.35 118.24
CA ILE A 15 50.03 5.08 116.89
C ILE A 15 49.74 3.63 116.48
N ALA A 16 49.94 2.66 117.37
CA ALA A 16 49.64 1.25 117.11
C ALA A 16 48.15 1.01 116.81
N ASN A 17 47.23 1.63 117.57
CA ASN A 17 45.80 1.55 117.28
C ASN A 17 45.46 2.20 115.93
N ARG A 18 45.98 3.41 115.64
CA ARG A 18 45.79 4.07 114.33
C ARG A 18 46.38 3.29 113.15
N LEU A 19 47.43 2.50 113.38
CA LEU A 19 47.98 1.60 112.37
C LEU A 19 47.04 0.41 112.14
N LYS A 20 46.54 -0.21 113.21
CA LYS A 20 45.58 -1.32 113.14
C LYS A 20 44.26 -0.91 112.45
N ASP A 21 43.73 0.27 112.75
CA ASP A 21 42.51 0.78 112.10
C ASP A 21 42.74 1.04 110.59
N ARG A 22 43.97 1.42 110.20
CA ARG A 22 44.36 1.59 108.80
C ARG A 22 44.61 0.27 108.08
N GLU A 23 45.16 -0.71 108.78
CA GLU A 23 45.34 -2.09 108.29
C GLU A 23 43.96 -2.72 107.99
N ALA A 24 43.02 -2.63 108.94
CA ALA A 24 41.64 -3.09 108.75
C ALA A 24 40.90 -2.36 107.61
N LEU A 25 41.14 -1.06 107.42
CA LEU A 25 40.61 -0.32 106.26
C LEU A 25 41.27 -0.78 104.95
N GLY A 26 42.57 -1.09 104.97
CA GLY A 26 43.30 -1.63 103.84
C GLY A 26 42.75 -3.00 103.40
N ASP A 27 42.53 -3.90 104.35
CA ASP A 27 41.93 -5.22 104.11
C ASP A 27 40.51 -5.11 103.53
N ALA A 28 39.70 -4.18 104.05
CA ALA A 28 38.35 -3.92 103.54
C ALA A 28 38.38 -3.41 102.09
N LEU A 29 39.26 -2.47 101.77
CA LEU A 29 39.45 -1.95 100.41
C LEU A 29 40.04 -3.00 99.45
N LEU A 30 40.91 -3.88 99.94
CA LEU A 30 41.45 -5.00 99.16
C LEU A 30 40.33 -5.99 98.80
N LEU A 31 39.49 -6.35 99.77
CA LEU A 31 38.35 -7.26 99.57
C LEU A 31 37.29 -6.65 98.64
N GLU A 32 37.03 -5.34 98.75
CA GLU A 32 36.17 -4.60 97.80
C GLU A 32 36.77 -4.59 96.39
N SER A 33 38.08 -4.31 96.26
CA SER A 33 38.81 -4.34 94.98
C SER A 33 38.78 -5.72 94.33
N GLU A 34 38.97 -6.80 95.12
CA GLU A 34 38.82 -8.18 94.62
C GLU A 34 37.39 -8.48 94.16
N SER A 35 36.37 -8.00 94.88
CA SER A 35 34.96 -8.17 94.53
C SER A 35 34.63 -7.46 93.22
N VAL A 36 35.10 -6.22 93.05
CA VAL A 36 34.95 -5.44 91.82
C VAL A 36 35.71 -6.10 90.66
N ASN A 37 36.93 -6.61 90.88
CA ASN A 37 37.69 -7.31 89.84
C ASN A 37 36.97 -8.58 89.37
N LYS A 38 36.45 -9.41 90.29
CA LYS A 38 35.62 -10.58 89.96
C LYS A 38 34.36 -10.19 89.17
N HIS A 39 33.75 -9.04 89.48
CA HIS A 39 32.61 -8.53 88.72
C HIS A 39 33.01 -8.07 87.30
N ILE A 40 34.16 -7.41 87.14
CA ILE A 40 34.70 -7.02 85.83
C ILE A 40 35.05 -8.26 84.98
N GLU A 41 35.66 -9.28 85.57
CA GLU A 41 35.95 -10.55 84.89
C GLU A 41 34.67 -11.25 84.41
N SER A 42 33.64 -11.31 85.26
CA SER A 42 32.32 -11.83 84.88
C SER A 42 31.66 -11.01 83.77
N MET A 43 31.71 -9.67 83.85
CA MET A 43 31.17 -8.78 82.81
C MET A 43 31.89 -8.94 81.46
N ARG A 44 33.21 -9.10 81.50
CA ARG A 44 34.03 -9.39 80.31
C ARG A 44 33.66 -10.73 79.69
N GLN A 45 33.50 -11.77 80.50
CA GLN A 45 33.09 -13.08 80.00
C GLN A 45 31.70 -13.03 79.34
N PHE A 46 30.73 -12.32 79.93
CA PHE A 46 29.43 -12.10 79.29
C PHE A 46 29.53 -11.32 77.97
N GLN A 47 30.43 -10.34 77.86
CA GLN A 47 30.66 -9.62 76.60
C GLN A 47 31.26 -10.55 75.54
N ASP A 48 32.26 -11.35 75.89
CA ASP A 48 32.88 -12.33 74.99
C ASP A 48 31.84 -13.36 74.48
N ASP A 49 30.98 -13.88 75.37
CA ASP A 49 29.88 -14.80 75.03
C ASP A 49 28.83 -14.16 74.11
N ILE A 50 28.45 -12.89 74.36
CA ILE A 50 27.53 -12.12 73.51
C ILE A 50 28.13 -11.85 72.13
N ASP A 51 29.43 -11.58 72.03
CA ASP A 51 30.12 -11.36 70.77
C ASP A 51 30.24 -12.66 69.95
N ILE A 52 30.48 -13.80 70.61
CA ILE A 52 30.44 -15.13 69.98
C ILE A 52 29.03 -15.44 69.46
N LEU A 53 27.99 -15.20 70.27
CA LEU A 53 26.60 -15.45 69.88
C LEU A 53 26.17 -14.56 68.71
N ASN A 54 26.56 -13.28 68.69
CA ASN A 54 26.30 -12.38 67.58
C ASN A 54 26.96 -12.85 66.28
N LYS A 55 28.23 -13.29 66.34
CA LYS A 55 28.93 -13.87 65.18
C LYS A 55 28.20 -15.11 64.67
N LEU A 56 27.88 -16.06 65.55
CA LEU A 56 27.17 -17.29 65.18
C LEU A 56 25.77 -17.02 64.59
N ALA A 57 25.04 -16.03 65.11
CA ALA A 57 23.75 -15.62 64.56
C ALA A 57 23.88 -14.99 63.17
N ARG A 58 24.89 -14.13 62.97
CA ARG A 58 25.23 -13.52 61.67
C ARG A 58 25.60 -14.60 60.66
N ASP A 59 26.47 -15.53 61.04
CA ASP A 59 26.94 -16.60 60.18
C ASP A 59 25.84 -17.59 59.84
N ARG A 60 24.92 -17.90 60.77
CA ARG A 60 23.75 -18.73 60.49
C ARG A 60 22.83 -18.09 59.45
N SER A 61 22.58 -16.78 59.56
CA SER A 61 21.79 -16.02 58.58
C SER A 61 22.48 -15.96 57.21
N ASN A 62 23.79 -15.66 57.20
CA ASN A 62 24.59 -15.63 55.98
C ASN A 62 24.64 -17.00 55.27
N ASN A 63 24.87 -18.09 56.01
CA ASN A 63 24.86 -19.44 55.45
C ASN A 63 23.48 -19.85 54.90
N GLN A 64 22.39 -19.44 55.56
CA GLN A 64 21.04 -19.67 55.07
C GLN A 64 20.78 -18.91 53.76
N LEU A 65 21.20 -17.65 53.67
CA LEU A 65 21.14 -16.86 52.43
C LEU A 65 22.00 -17.46 51.31
N ILE A 66 23.23 -17.89 51.61
CA ILE A 66 24.12 -18.56 50.65
C ILE A 66 23.49 -19.86 50.14
N THR A 67 22.83 -20.64 51.01
CA THR A 67 22.13 -21.87 50.63
C THR A 67 20.97 -21.59 49.68
N ILE A 68 20.15 -20.56 49.98
CA ILE A 68 19.06 -20.12 49.11
C ILE A 68 19.60 -19.67 47.74
N ILE A 69 20.61 -18.81 47.71
CA ILE A 69 21.26 -18.36 46.47
C ILE A 69 21.82 -19.55 45.66
N HIS A 70 22.43 -20.55 46.31
CA HIS A 70 22.90 -21.75 45.63
C HIS A 70 21.78 -22.63 45.08
N GLN A 71 20.57 -22.61 45.67
CA GLN A 71 19.40 -23.34 45.20
C GLN A 71 18.64 -22.60 44.09
N GLU A 72 18.55 -21.27 44.15
CA GLU A 72 17.84 -20.45 43.16
C GLU A 72 18.66 -20.25 41.87
N ASN A 73 19.99 -20.10 41.97
CA ASN A 73 20.88 -19.95 40.81
C ASN A 73 20.73 -21.03 39.72
N PRO A 74 20.64 -22.35 40.00
CA PRO A 74 20.37 -23.34 38.97
C PRO A 74 18.95 -23.23 38.39
N GLN A 75 17.92 -22.92 39.18
CA GLN A 75 16.55 -22.70 38.68
C GLN A 75 16.50 -21.51 37.72
N ILE A 76 17.17 -20.40 38.05
CA ILE A 76 17.28 -19.22 37.17
C ILE A 76 17.96 -19.60 35.84
N ARG A 77 19.01 -20.43 35.88
CA ARG A 77 19.68 -20.93 34.66
C ARG A 77 18.78 -21.86 33.84
N GLU A 78 18.02 -22.74 34.48
CA GLU A 78 17.05 -23.63 33.84
C GLU A 78 15.95 -22.84 33.12
N ILE A 79 15.32 -21.87 33.81
CA ILE A 79 14.32 -20.97 33.22
C ILE A 79 14.90 -20.15 32.06
N GLN A 80 16.14 -19.69 32.14
CA GLN A 80 16.83 -19.00 31.05
C GLN A 80 17.13 -19.92 29.85
N GLN A 81 17.45 -21.19 30.11
CA GLN A 81 17.65 -22.21 29.08
C GLN A 81 16.32 -22.57 28.40
N GLU A 82 15.25 -22.78 29.17
CA GLU A 82 13.89 -23.03 28.65
C GLU A 82 13.42 -21.85 27.79
N ASN A 83 13.58 -20.61 28.25
CA ASN A 83 13.25 -19.41 27.47
C ASN A 83 14.05 -19.32 26.15
N ARG A 84 15.28 -19.85 26.11
CA ARG A 84 16.07 -19.92 24.87
C ARG A 84 15.53 -20.99 23.91
N LEU A 85 15.16 -22.16 24.44
CA LEU A 85 14.57 -23.25 23.65
C LEU A 85 13.19 -22.86 23.11
N LEU A 86 12.35 -22.20 23.91
CA LEU A 86 11.05 -21.68 23.47
C LEU A 86 11.17 -20.64 22.36
N LYS A 87 12.18 -19.76 22.42
CA LYS A 87 12.47 -18.79 21.34
C LYS A 87 12.91 -19.49 20.05
N ALA A 88 13.84 -20.44 20.15
CA ALA A 88 14.28 -21.23 18.99
C ALA A 88 13.11 -22.01 18.36
N ALA A 89 12.25 -22.63 19.17
CA ALA A 89 11.06 -23.33 18.69
C ALA A 89 10.04 -22.39 18.00
N LEU A 90 9.91 -21.15 18.47
CA LEU A 90 9.06 -20.13 17.85
C LEU A 90 9.64 -19.68 16.50
N GLU A 91 10.95 -19.45 16.43
CA GLU A 91 11.68 -19.15 15.19
C GLU A 91 11.53 -20.30 14.16
N ASP A 92 11.73 -21.55 14.57
CA ASP A 92 11.52 -22.74 13.74
C ASP A 92 10.06 -22.85 13.25
N HIS A 93 9.07 -22.58 14.11
CA HIS A 93 7.66 -22.56 13.73
C HIS A 93 7.33 -21.44 12.74
N GLN A 94 7.94 -20.26 12.89
CA GLN A 94 7.80 -19.17 11.92
C GLN A 94 8.37 -19.59 10.57
N HIS A 95 9.58 -20.15 10.52
CA HIS A 95 10.19 -20.63 9.28
C HIS A 95 9.39 -21.75 8.62
N ALA A 96 8.81 -22.68 9.40
CA ALA A 96 7.92 -23.71 8.89
C ALA A 96 6.65 -23.10 8.25
N LEU A 97 6.03 -22.09 8.88
CA LEU A 97 4.87 -21.38 8.34
C LEU A 97 5.22 -20.58 7.07
N GLU A 98 6.37 -19.90 7.05
CA GLU A 98 6.88 -19.19 5.87
C GLU A 98 7.08 -20.13 4.68
N HIS A 99 7.64 -21.32 4.93
CA HIS A 99 7.81 -22.37 3.92
C HIS A 99 6.45 -22.88 3.41
N ILE A 100 5.53 -23.24 4.30
CA ILE A 100 4.18 -23.72 3.95
C ILE A 100 3.43 -22.67 3.13
N MET A 101 3.45 -21.40 3.56
CA MET A 101 2.78 -20.31 2.87
C MET A 101 3.40 -20.01 1.50
N SER A 102 4.71 -20.16 1.36
CA SER A 102 5.39 -20.04 0.06
C SER A 102 5.00 -21.17 -0.89
N LYS A 103 5.04 -22.42 -0.42
CA LYS A 103 4.60 -23.60 -1.21
C LYS A 103 3.11 -23.56 -1.54
N TYR A 104 2.26 -23.04 -0.65
CA TYR A 104 0.84 -22.83 -0.92
C TYR A 104 0.61 -21.83 -2.05
N ARG A 105 1.34 -20.69 -2.05
CA ARG A 105 1.28 -19.70 -3.13
C ARG A 105 1.77 -20.28 -4.45
N GLU A 106 2.93 -20.95 -4.48
CA GLU A 106 3.47 -21.64 -5.65
C GLU A 106 2.46 -22.63 -6.24
N HIS A 107 1.90 -23.52 -5.41
CA HIS A 107 0.91 -24.53 -5.81
C HIS A 107 -0.39 -23.91 -6.33
N THR A 108 -0.84 -22.81 -5.71
CA THR A 108 -2.04 -22.08 -6.16
C THR A 108 -1.79 -21.41 -7.52
N GLN A 109 -0.64 -20.75 -7.70
CA GLN A 109 -0.23 -20.18 -8.98
C GLN A 109 -0.10 -21.26 -10.06
N ALA A 110 0.53 -22.39 -9.75
CA ALA A 110 0.66 -23.53 -10.65
C ALA A 110 -0.72 -24.09 -11.05
N LYS A 111 -1.68 -24.19 -10.12
CA LYS A 111 -3.07 -24.58 -10.42
C LYS A 111 -3.78 -23.58 -11.33
N ILE A 112 -3.63 -22.27 -11.07
CA ILE A 112 -4.20 -21.21 -11.92
C ILE A 112 -3.63 -21.30 -13.34
N LEU A 113 -2.31 -21.45 -13.49
CA LEU A 113 -1.64 -21.58 -14.80
C LEU A 113 -1.95 -22.91 -15.50
N ASN A 114 -2.16 -24.00 -14.77
CA ASN A 114 -2.55 -25.30 -15.33
C ASN A 114 -4.05 -25.36 -15.70
N THR A 115 -4.86 -24.45 -15.16
CA THR A 115 -6.24 -24.28 -15.59
C THR A 115 -6.22 -23.84 -17.05
N LYS A 116 -6.79 -24.65 -17.95
CA LYS A 116 -6.71 -24.47 -19.43
C LYS A 116 -7.35 -23.17 -19.97
N VAL A 117 -7.84 -22.30 -19.10
CA VAL A 117 -8.35 -20.97 -19.41
C VAL A 117 -7.21 -19.98 -19.23
N ASN A 118 -6.39 -19.82 -20.28
CA ASN A 118 -5.53 -18.65 -20.38
C ASN A 118 -6.44 -17.42 -20.57
N PHE A 119 -6.79 -16.74 -19.47
CA PHE A 119 -7.75 -15.63 -19.47
C PHE A 119 -7.37 -14.52 -20.45
N VAL A 120 -6.08 -14.28 -20.66
CA VAL A 120 -5.56 -13.31 -21.64
C VAL A 120 -5.87 -13.75 -23.07
N GLU A 121 -5.67 -15.03 -23.39
CA GLU A 121 -6.00 -15.60 -24.70
C GLU A 121 -7.51 -15.64 -24.95
N ALA A 122 -8.29 -16.04 -23.94
CA ALA A 122 -9.76 -16.06 -24.01
C ALA A 122 -10.34 -14.66 -24.25
N PHE A 123 -9.86 -13.65 -23.52
CA PHE A 123 -10.24 -12.25 -23.70
C PHE A 123 -9.84 -11.72 -25.09
N THR A 124 -8.59 -12.00 -25.51
CA THR A 124 -8.08 -11.61 -26.84
C THR A 124 -8.89 -12.26 -27.96
N ARG A 125 -9.27 -13.53 -27.81
CA ARG A 125 -10.10 -14.27 -28.77
C ARG A 125 -11.50 -13.67 -28.85
N HIS A 126 -12.11 -13.33 -27.72
CA HIS A 126 -13.43 -12.70 -27.66
C HIS A 126 -13.44 -11.32 -28.34
N HIS A 127 -12.44 -10.47 -28.07
CA HIS A 127 -12.34 -9.17 -28.73
C HIS A 127 -12.18 -9.33 -30.25
N ARG A 128 -11.30 -10.24 -30.68
CA ARG A 128 -11.09 -10.55 -32.09
C ARG A 128 -12.36 -11.07 -32.77
N SER A 129 -13.15 -11.94 -32.13
CA SER A 129 -14.41 -12.42 -32.70
C SER A 129 -15.45 -11.30 -32.81
N ALA A 130 -15.57 -10.42 -31.82
CA ALA A 130 -16.49 -9.29 -31.86
C ALA A 130 -16.11 -8.27 -32.96
N ASP A 131 -14.81 -8.09 -33.23
CA ASP A 131 -14.34 -7.23 -34.32
C ASP A 131 -14.57 -7.85 -35.71
N ILE A 132 -14.46 -9.18 -35.84
CA ILE A 132 -14.82 -9.91 -37.05
C ILE A 132 -16.32 -9.81 -37.31
N GLU A 133 -17.16 -10.10 -36.32
CA GLU A 133 -18.62 -10.02 -36.42
C GLU A 133 -19.10 -8.62 -36.83
N ARG A 134 -18.51 -7.56 -36.28
CA ARG A 134 -18.81 -6.17 -36.68
C ARG A 134 -18.44 -5.89 -38.15
N ARG A 135 -17.34 -6.47 -38.66
CA ARG A 135 -16.92 -6.32 -40.06
C ARG A 135 -17.83 -7.12 -40.99
N ASP A 136 -18.20 -8.34 -40.61
CA ASP A 136 -19.07 -9.21 -41.40
C ASP A 136 -20.49 -8.61 -41.51
N GLU A 137 -21.01 -8.00 -40.45
CA GLU A 137 -22.28 -7.27 -40.49
C GLU A 137 -22.22 -6.04 -41.42
N LEU A 138 -21.12 -5.29 -41.41
CA LEU A 138 -20.92 -4.19 -42.37
C LEU A 138 -20.86 -4.68 -43.82
N ILE A 139 -20.17 -5.80 -44.08
CA ILE A 139 -20.10 -6.44 -45.40
C ILE A 139 -21.50 -6.93 -45.82
N ARG A 140 -22.29 -7.50 -44.90
CA ARG A 140 -23.66 -7.94 -45.15
C ARG A 140 -24.58 -6.77 -45.53
N GLN A 141 -24.49 -5.64 -44.81
CA GLN A 141 -25.23 -4.42 -45.12
C GLN A 141 -24.85 -3.84 -46.48
N GLN A 142 -23.55 -3.77 -46.81
CA GLN A 142 -23.08 -3.34 -48.12
C GLN A 142 -23.57 -4.28 -49.24
N THR A 143 -23.53 -5.59 -49.01
CA THR A 143 -24.02 -6.60 -49.96
C THR A 143 -25.53 -6.45 -50.21
N ALA A 144 -26.33 -6.25 -49.17
CA ALA A 144 -27.77 -6.00 -49.30
C ALA A 144 -28.06 -4.72 -50.10
N LYS A 145 -27.31 -3.64 -49.86
CA LYS A 145 -27.43 -2.39 -50.64
C LYS A 145 -27.04 -2.58 -52.11
N ILE A 146 -26.01 -3.37 -52.40
CA ILE A 146 -25.61 -3.70 -53.78
C ILE A 146 -26.71 -4.53 -54.47
N GLN A 147 -27.33 -5.49 -53.77
CA GLN A 147 -28.46 -6.25 -54.30
C GLN A 147 -29.69 -5.37 -54.58
N GLU A 148 -30.00 -4.42 -53.70
CA GLU A 148 -31.07 -3.43 -53.93
C GLU A 148 -30.77 -2.55 -55.15
N MET A 149 -29.56 -1.99 -55.25
CA MET A 149 -29.15 -1.18 -56.41
C MET A 149 -29.16 -1.99 -57.71
N ALA A 150 -28.77 -3.27 -57.69
CA ALA A 150 -28.84 -4.15 -58.84
C ALA A 150 -30.29 -4.41 -59.28
N ALA A 151 -31.20 -4.63 -58.33
CA ALA A 151 -32.63 -4.82 -58.61
C ALA A 151 -33.28 -3.53 -59.17
N VAL A 152 -32.91 -2.36 -58.65
CA VAL A 152 -33.35 -1.06 -59.20
C VAL A 152 -32.80 -0.86 -60.61
N MET A 153 -31.50 -1.09 -60.83
CA MET A 153 -30.86 -0.98 -62.15
C MET A 153 -31.51 -1.94 -63.17
N GLN A 154 -31.83 -3.17 -62.78
CA GLN A 154 -32.52 -4.12 -63.63
C GLN A 154 -33.94 -3.65 -64.00
N ARG A 155 -34.71 -3.13 -63.04
CA ARG A 155 -36.05 -2.59 -63.31
C ARG A 155 -36.00 -1.36 -64.22
N VAL A 156 -35.04 -0.46 -64.01
CA VAL A 156 -34.86 0.73 -64.86
C VAL A 156 -34.49 0.29 -66.29
N SER A 157 -33.54 -0.65 -66.45
CA SER A 157 -33.19 -1.20 -67.77
C SER A 157 -34.38 -1.83 -68.49
N GLN A 158 -35.24 -2.58 -67.77
CA GLN A 158 -36.46 -3.15 -68.35
C GLN A 158 -37.44 -2.08 -68.82
N MET A 159 -37.66 -1.03 -68.01
CA MET A 159 -38.52 0.10 -68.40
C MET A 159 -37.97 0.89 -69.59
N ASP A 160 -36.65 1.07 -69.66
CA ASP A 160 -35.98 1.73 -70.78
C ASP A 160 -36.08 0.88 -72.07
N GLU A 161 -35.89 -0.44 -71.98
CA GLU A 161 -36.10 -1.38 -73.10
C GLU A 161 -37.56 -1.36 -73.61
N GLU A 162 -38.55 -1.40 -72.70
CA GLU A 162 -39.96 -1.27 -73.05
C GLU A 162 -40.27 0.06 -73.75
N LYS A 163 -39.69 1.17 -73.26
CA LYS A 163 -39.88 2.50 -73.84
C LYS A 163 -39.25 2.61 -75.23
N VAL A 164 -38.01 2.12 -75.40
CA VAL A 164 -37.33 2.08 -76.72
C VAL A 164 -38.13 1.25 -77.72
N ASN A 165 -38.71 0.13 -77.30
CA ASN A 165 -39.58 -0.69 -78.15
C ASN A 165 -40.85 0.06 -78.58
N GLN A 166 -41.49 0.82 -77.68
CA GLN A 166 -42.66 1.66 -78.00
C GLN A 166 -42.30 2.78 -78.99
N GLU A 167 -41.19 3.49 -78.76
CA GLU A 167 -40.70 4.54 -79.65
C GLU A 167 -40.38 3.98 -81.06
N GLN A 168 -39.77 2.79 -81.12
CA GLN A 168 -39.49 2.09 -82.37
C GLN A 168 -40.76 1.62 -83.09
N GLU A 169 -41.80 1.18 -82.37
CA GLU A 169 -43.09 0.82 -82.95
C GLU A 169 -43.80 2.04 -83.56
N VAL A 170 -43.82 3.17 -82.83
CA VAL A 170 -44.38 4.45 -83.33
C VAL A 170 -43.62 4.93 -84.55
N LEU A 171 -42.29 4.87 -84.54
CA LEU A 171 -41.46 5.22 -85.69
C LEU A 171 -41.77 4.32 -86.90
N SER A 172 -41.92 3.01 -86.71
CA SER A 172 -42.29 2.06 -87.76
C SER A 172 -43.68 2.36 -88.37
N LYS A 173 -44.68 2.66 -87.53
CA LYS A 173 -46.02 3.10 -87.97
C LYS A 173 -45.93 4.40 -88.78
N LEU A 174 -45.23 5.41 -88.29
CA LEU A 174 -45.11 6.69 -88.98
C LEU A 174 -44.33 6.57 -90.30
N VAL A 175 -43.31 5.72 -90.37
CA VAL A 175 -42.54 5.45 -91.60
C VAL A 175 -43.40 4.73 -92.64
N THR A 176 -44.19 3.73 -92.24
CA THR A 176 -45.10 3.01 -93.15
C THR A 176 -46.27 3.89 -93.61
N GLU A 177 -46.82 4.74 -92.74
CA GLU A 177 -47.80 5.76 -93.12
C GLU A 177 -47.19 6.79 -94.08
N ASN A 178 -46.01 7.34 -93.79
CA ASN A 178 -45.36 8.32 -94.67
C ASN A 178 -45.03 7.73 -96.05
N LYS A 179 -44.67 6.44 -96.10
CA LYS A 179 -44.50 5.68 -97.36
C LYS A 179 -45.84 5.56 -98.11
N GLY A 180 -46.91 5.16 -97.44
CA GLY A 180 -48.25 5.08 -98.05
C GLY A 180 -48.79 6.43 -98.54
N LEU A 181 -48.55 7.52 -97.79
CA LEU A 181 -48.90 8.88 -98.21
C LEU A 181 -48.10 9.34 -99.43
N ARG A 182 -46.81 8.98 -99.53
CA ARG A 182 -45.99 9.23 -100.73
C ARG A 182 -46.46 8.43 -101.93
N GLU A 183 -46.81 7.15 -101.74
CA GLU A 183 -47.36 6.29 -102.78
C GLU A 183 -48.72 6.83 -103.27
N LEU A 184 -49.61 7.27 -102.36
CA LEU A 184 -50.88 7.89 -102.70
C LEU A 184 -50.70 9.24 -103.44
N LEU A 185 -49.72 10.05 -103.03
CA LEU A 185 -49.35 11.29 -103.71
C LEU A 185 -48.78 11.00 -105.12
N GLU A 186 -47.96 9.96 -105.28
CA GLU A 186 -47.48 9.54 -106.61
C GLU A 186 -48.63 9.05 -107.49
N ILE A 187 -49.53 8.21 -106.98
CA ILE A 187 -50.75 7.77 -107.71
C ILE A 187 -51.60 8.99 -108.10
N SER A 188 -51.82 9.94 -107.18
CA SER A 188 -52.54 11.19 -107.47
C SER A 188 -51.86 12.02 -108.58
N ARG A 189 -50.52 12.10 -108.57
CA ARG A 189 -49.72 12.79 -109.60
C ARG A 189 -49.77 12.08 -110.96
N LYS A 190 -49.99 10.76 -110.99
CA LYS A 190 -50.01 9.92 -112.21
C LYS A 190 -51.41 9.78 -112.81
N TYR A 191 -52.46 9.79 -111.99
CA TYR A 191 -53.83 9.42 -112.38
C TYR A 191 -54.93 10.40 -111.94
N GLY A 192 -54.61 11.48 -111.23
CA GLY A 192 -55.59 12.48 -110.81
C GLY A 192 -56.14 13.33 -111.96
N SER A 193 -57.46 13.52 -112.01
CA SER A 193 -58.13 14.43 -112.96
C SER A 193 -57.85 15.90 -112.58
N GLY A 194 -56.65 16.36 -112.91
CA GLY A 194 -56.14 17.64 -112.44
C GLY A 194 -54.65 17.77 -112.71
N GLY A 195 -54.26 17.68 -113.98
CA GLY A 195 -52.87 17.80 -114.45
C GLY A 195 -52.26 19.20 -114.29
N GLN A 196 -52.65 19.96 -113.27
CA GLN A 196 -51.92 21.15 -112.87
C GLN A 196 -50.65 20.69 -112.15
N LYS A 197 -49.52 20.88 -112.84
CA LYS A 197 -48.23 21.05 -112.18
C LYS A 197 -48.41 22.17 -111.16
N MET A 198 -48.62 21.82 -109.89
CA MET A 198 -48.44 22.73 -108.76
C MET A 198 -47.01 23.21 -108.85
N LEU A 199 -46.85 24.38 -109.45
CA LEU A 199 -45.60 25.10 -109.54
C LEU A 199 -45.42 25.68 -108.15
N VAL A 200 -44.92 24.83 -107.25
CA VAL A 200 -44.36 25.27 -105.98
C VAL A 200 -43.26 26.23 -106.38
N ASP A 201 -43.50 27.53 -106.16
CA ASP A 201 -42.45 28.54 -106.21
C ASP A 201 -41.24 27.98 -105.45
N ASP A 202 -40.04 28.14 -106.00
CA ASP A 202 -38.79 27.99 -105.24
C ASP A 202 -38.64 29.17 -104.25
N LYS A 203 -39.64 29.34 -103.38
CA LYS A 203 -39.44 29.89 -102.05
C LYS A 203 -38.58 28.87 -101.34
N SER A 204 -37.27 29.08 -101.46
CA SER A 204 -36.25 28.41 -100.67
C SER A 204 -36.76 28.22 -99.25
N THR A 205 -37.00 26.97 -98.85
CA THR A 205 -37.39 26.67 -97.47
C THR A 205 -36.27 27.19 -96.58
N GLN A 206 -36.52 28.32 -95.93
CA GLN A 206 -35.55 29.00 -95.07
C GLN A 206 -35.46 28.24 -93.73
N THR A 207 -35.05 26.99 -93.79
CA THR A 207 -34.31 26.36 -92.69
C THR A 207 -32.96 27.06 -92.63
N ASP A 208 -32.91 28.16 -91.89
CA ASP A 208 -31.69 28.91 -91.62
C ASP A 208 -30.63 27.96 -91.05
N SER A 209 -29.62 27.64 -91.85
CA SER A 209 -28.48 26.80 -91.42
C SER A 209 -27.80 27.38 -90.17
N TYR A 210 -27.89 28.71 -89.99
CA TYR A 210 -27.40 29.48 -88.86
C TYR A 210 -28.06 29.11 -87.52
N LEU A 211 -29.34 28.70 -87.54
CA LEU A 211 -30.06 28.30 -86.34
C LEU A 211 -29.62 26.90 -85.87
N LEU A 212 -29.31 26.00 -86.81
CA LEU A 212 -28.79 24.67 -86.50
C LEU A 212 -27.36 24.75 -85.95
N ASP A 213 -26.51 25.59 -86.55
CA ASP A 213 -25.13 25.79 -86.12
C ASP A 213 -25.06 26.41 -84.71
N GLY A 214 -25.88 27.43 -84.42
CA GLY A 214 -26.01 28.00 -83.08
C GLY A 214 -26.54 27.02 -82.03
N LEU A 215 -27.43 26.09 -82.40
CA LEU A 215 -27.93 25.06 -81.50
C LEU A 215 -26.85 23.99 -81.20
N ILE A 216 -26.03 23.65 -82.20
CA ILE A 216 -24.89 22.75 -82.06
C ILE A 216 -23.82 23.40 -81.17
N GLU A 217 -23.47 24.67 -81.39
CA GLU A 217 -22.49 25.40 -80.56
C GLU A 217 -22.96 25.55 -79.10
N ALA A 218 -24.26 25.81 -78.90
CA ALA A 218 -24.87 25.83 -77.57
C ALA A 218 -24.83 24.45 -76.88
N ALA A 219 -25.12 23.37 -77.60
CA ALA A 219 -25.06 22.00 -77.07
C ALA A 219 -23.62 21.55 -76.73
N VAL A 220 -22.64 21.89 -77.57
CA VAL A 220 -21.21 21.66 -77.32
C VAL A 220 -20.76 22.44 -76.09
N THR A 221 -21.15 23.71 -75.97
CA THR A 221 -20.82 24.57 -74.81
C THR A 221 -21.47 24.06 -73.52
N ALA A 222 -22.73 23.62 -73.57
CA ALA A 222 -23.40 22.99 -72.42
C ALA A 222 -22.67 21.71 -71.96
N ARG A 223 -22.25 20.86 -72.90
CA ARG A 223 -21.48 19.64 -72.61
C ARG A 223 -20.09 19.95 -72.01
N ALA A 224 -19.41 20.98 -72.51
CA ALA A 224 -18.13 21.44 -71.97
C ALA A 224 -18.27 22.01 -70.54
N ASN A 225 -19.37 22.72 -70.25
CA ASN A 225 -19.65 23.24 -68.91
C ASN A 225 -20.03 22.12 -67.92
N LEU A 226 -20.78 21.11 -68.36
CA LEU A 226 -21.07 19.92 -67.54
C LEU A 226 -19.79 19.14 -67.21
N ALA A 227 -18.87 19.01 -68.18
CA ALA A 227 -17.55 18.40 -67.96
C ALA A 227 -16.67 19.21 -66.99
N LYS A 228 -16.78 20.55 -66.99
CA LYS A 228 -16.14 21.40 -65.96
C LYS A 228 -16.78 21.22 -64.58
N GLN A 229 -18.11 21.09 -64.49
CA GLN A 229 -18.78 20.84 -63.19
C GLN A 229 -18.39 19.48 -62.60
N THR A 230 -18.31 18.41 -63.39
CA THR A 230 -17.86 17.09 -62.90
C THR A 230 -16.37 17.10 -62.52
N ALA A 231 -15.51 17.84 -63.23
CA ALA A 231 -14.12 18.03 -62.84
C ALA A 231 -13.95 18.82 -61.52
N VAL A 232 -14.75 19.87 -61.29
CA VAL A 232 -14.72 20.66 -60.04
C VAL A 232 -15.29 19.86 -58.86
N ALA A 233 -16.30 19.03 -59.07
CA ALA A 233 -16.80 18.11 -58.04
C ALA A 233 -15.77 17.02 -57.67
N ALA A 234 -15.01 16.51 -58.65
CA ALA A 234 -13.92 15.56 -58.40
C ALA A 234 -12.73 16.20 -57.64
N ALA A 235 -12.43 17.48 -57.92
CA ALA A 235 -11.41 18.24 -57.19
C ALA A 235 -11.81 18.59 -55.74
N ALA A 236 -13.11 18.77 -55.47
CA ALA A 236 -13.61 19.06 -54.13
C ALA A 236 -13.60 17.86 -53.16
N THR A 237 -13.35 16.64 -53.66
CA THR A 237 -13.35 15.40 -52.85
C THR A 237 -11.93 14.90 -52.51
N SER A 238 -10.89 15.65 -52.88
CA SER A 238 -9.49 15.26 -52.70
C SER A 238 -8.66 16.32 -51.94
N THR A 239 -9.13 16.74 -50.76
CA THR A 239 -8.35 17.63 -49.85
C THR A 239 -8.54 17.29 -48.36
N SER A 240 -8.10 16.10 -47.92
CA SER A 240 -7.84 15.82 -46.49
C SER A 240 -6.84 14.68 -46.22
N LEU A 241 -5.79 14.54 -47.04
CA LEU A 241 -4.60 13.76 -46.69
C LEU A 241 -3.33 14.45 -47.22
N ALA A 242 -2.74 15.29 -46.39
CA ALA A 242 -1.39 15.83 -46.58
C ALA A 242 -0.72 16.06 -45.21
N SER A 243 0.27 15.23 -44.88
CA SER A 243 1.12 15.39 -43.69
C SER A 243 2.20 16.45 -43.92
N PRO A 244 2.56 17.27 -42.91
CA PRO A 244 3.81 18.04 -42.90
C PRO A 244 4.96 17.33 -42.13
N PRO A 245 6.22 17.81 -42.25
CA PRO A 245 7.44 17.00 -42.06
C PRO A 245 8.24 17.36 -40.76
N PRO A 246 9.46 16.82 -40.53
CA PRO A 246 10.02 16.71 -39.16
C PRO A 246 11.15 17.70 -38.79
N SER A 247 11.48 17.66 -37.48
CA SER A 247 12.78 17.94 -36.83
C SER A 247 13.24 19.37 -36.53
N ALA A 248 13.37 19.65 -35.22
CA ALA A 248 14.47 20.44 -34.64
C ALA A 248 14.82 19.90 -33.24
N VAL A 249 16.12 19.85 -32.90
CA VAL A 249 16.69 19.25 -31.68
C VAL A 249 17.24 20.33 -30.75
N VAL A 250 17.00 20.24 -29.43
CA VAL A 250 17.93 20.70 -28.36
C VAL A 250 17.74 19.85 -27.09
N ALA A 251 18.86 19.50 -26.44
CA ALA A 251 19.01 19.05 -25.05
C ALA A 251 20.18 19.86 -24.43
N PRO A 252 20.60 19.76 -23.14
CA PRO A 252 20.24 18.78 -22.09
C PRO A 252 20.14 19.36 -20.63
N ALA A 253 20.21 18.46 -19.63
CA ALA A 253 20.71 18.63 -18.24
C ALA A 253 19.71 18.59 -17.04
N SER A 254 20.04 17.72 -16.07
CA SER A 254 19.53 17.57 -14.68
C SER A 254 20.18 18.63 -13.74
N PRO A 255 20.00 18.70 -12.38
CA PRO A 255 19.42 17.73 -11.40
C PRO A 255 18.63 18.29 -10.16
N GLY A 256 18.14 17.39 -9.27
CA GLY A 256 18.32 17.51 -7.79
C GLY A 256 17.20 18.08 -6.87
N ALA A 257 17.09 17.48 -5.65
CA ALA A 257 16.41 17.92 -4.40
C ALA A 257 14.86 18.06 -4.41
N SER A 258 14.08 17.39 -3.53
CA SER A 258 13.80 17.66 -2.09
C SER A 258 12.94 18.94 -1.87
N THR A 259 11.89 19.05 -1.02
CA THR A 259 11.62 18.41 0.29
C THR A 259 10.12 18.55 0.72
N THR A 260 9.59 17.64 1.54
CA THR A 260 8.47 17.77 2.55
C THR A 260 7.18 18.57 2.29
N VAL A 261 6.00 17.94 2.49
CA VAL A 261 5.10 17.97 3.70
C VAL A 261 3.97 16.93 3.48
N SER A 262 3.68 15.95 4.34
CA SER A 262 3.15 15.94 5.73
C SER A 262 1.62 16.05 5.87
N ALA A 263 1.04 14.95 6.38
CA ALA A 263 -0.20 14.81 7.19
C ALA A 263 -1.57 14.82 6.44
N ASP A 264 -2.66 14.19 6.92
CA ASP A 264 -2.94 13.41 8.15
C ASP A 264 -4.13 12.43 7.90
N ALA A 265 -4.60 11.76 8.97
CA ALA A 265 -5.95 11.24 9.24
C ALA A 265 -6.18 9.71 9.12
N ALA A 266 -6.38 9.11 10.30
CA ALA A 266 -6.85 7.74 10.51
C ALA A 266 -8.40 7.65 10.59
N GLY A 267 -8.93 6.42 10.56
CA GLY A 267 -10.35 6.09 10.75
C GLY A 267 -10.77 4.85 9.95
N THR A 268 -10.56 3.62 10.43
CA THR A 268 -11.37 2.92 11.46
C THR A 268 -12.83 2.69 11.05
N THR A 269 -13.11 1.51 10.47
CA THR A 269 -14.41 0.82 10.64
C THR A 269 -14.23 -0.71 10.63
N THR A 270 -14.60 -1.35 11.74
CA THR A 270 -14.81 -2.81 11.86
C THR A 270 -16.15 -3.23 11.24
N PRO A 271 -16.29 -4.52 10.89
CA PRO A 271 -17.38 -5.32 11.44
C PRO A 271 -16.87 -6.68 11.96
N LYS A 272 -17.00 -6.97 13.26
CA LYS A 272 -18.17 -7.57 13.92
C LYS A 272 -18.52 -8.97 13.38
N ALA A 273 -18.14 -9.98 14.16
CA ALA A 273 -18.40 -11.39 13.89
C ALA A 273 -19.85 -11.82 14.19
N THR A 274 -20.30 -12.87 13.51
CA THR A 274 -21.58 -13.56 13.72
C THR A 274 -21.37 -14.87 14.48
N LYS A 275 -22.36 -15.29 15.27
CA LYS A 275 -22.26 -16.38 16.25
C LYS A 275 -23.08 -17.61 15.83
N THR A 276 -22.47 -18.79 15.86
CA THR A 276 -23.09 -20.12 15.87
C THR A 276 -22.25 -21.02 16.79
N THR A 277 -22.66 -21.25 18.04
CA THR A 277 -23.43 -22.45 18.47
C THR A 277 -22.73 -23.77 18.19
N ASN A 278 -22.28 -24.45 19.25
CA ASN A 278 -22.64 -25.85 19.57
C ASN A 278 -22.21 -26.18 21.00
N ASP A 279 -22.98 -27.05 21.64
CA ASP A 279 -22.75 -27.59 22.99
C ASP A 279 -21.69 -28.71 22.99
N ASP A 280 -21.01 -28.91 24.13
CA ASP A 280 -20.90 -30.24 24.74
C ASP A 280 -20.61 -30.13 26.26
N ALA A 281 -20.86 -31.21 27.01
CA ALA A 281 -20.93 -31.23 28.46
C ALA A 281 -19.85 -32.09 29.16
N ALA A 282 -19.88 -32.08 30.51
CA ALA A 282 -19.04 -32.84 31.46
C ALA A 282 -17.54 -32.42 31.52
N ARG A 283 -17.05 -31.93 32.67
CA ARG A 283 -16.86 -32.74 33.90
C ARG A 283 -16.71 -31.86 35.17
N SER A 284 -17.08 -32.44 36.32
CA SER A 284 -17.22 -31.81 37.65
C SER A 284 -15.91 -31.48 38.42
N PRO A 285 -15.97 -30.72 39.55
CA PRO A 285 -14.90 -29.81 40.00
C PRO A 285 -14.24 -30.13 41.36
N ASN A 286 -13.14 -29.42 41.66
CA ASN A 286 -12.72 -28.78 42.94
C ASN A 286 -11.33 -28.14 42.70
N SER A 287 -10.78 -27.14 43.38
CA SER A 287 -11.11 -26.24 44.51
C SER A 287 -10.35 -24.91 44.19
N SER A 288 -10.51 -23.72 44.77
CA SER A 288 -10.84 -23.33 46.15
C SER A 288 -11.13 -21.82 46.23
N ASN A 289 -11.91 -21.40 47.24
CA ASN A 289 -12.28 -20.03 47.60
C ASN A 289 -11.16 -18.96 47.55
N ASN A 290 -11.53 -17.70 47.29
CA ASN A 290 -11.20 -16.62 48.24
C ASN A 290 -12.19 -15.44 48.26
N ALA A 291 -12.45 -14.95 49.48
CA ALA A 291 -12.95 -13.63 49.93
C ALA A 291 -14.25 -13.01 49.36
N PRO A 292 -15.08 -12.49 50.29
CA PRO A 292 -15.64 -11.14 50.13
C PRO A 292 -15.43 -10.20 51.34
N ALA A 293 -15.15 -8.94 51.00
CA ALA A 293 -15.72 -7.71 51.56
C ALA A 293 -15.31 -7.10 52.94
N ASP A 294 -15.27 -5.75 52.92
CA ASP A 294 -15.70 -4.76 53.92
C ASP A 294 -14.79 -4.21 55.05
N SER A 295 -14.19 -3.03 54.76
CA SER A 295 -14.69 -1.70 55.18
C SER A 295 -13.82 -0.75 56.06
N ASN A 296 -13.87 0.55 55.67
CA ASN A 296 -13.73 1.80 56.43
C ASN A 296 -12.41 2.27 57.11
N GLY A 297 -12.07 3.57 56.91
CA GLY A 297 -11.78 4.41 58.12
C GLY A 297 -10.81 5.62 58.19
N LEU A 298 -10.61 6.48 57.18
CA LEU A 298 -10.16 7.91 57.34
C LEU A 298 -8.73 8.25 57.94
N PRO A 299 -8.23 9.53 57.87
CA PRO A 299 -6.78 9.84 57.71
C PRO A 299 -6.13 10.79 58.80
N PRO A 300 -5.13 11.67 58.50
CA PRO A 300 -3.70 11.58 58.88
C PRO A 300 -3.25 12.61 59.96
N PRO A 301 -1.93 12.78 60.21
CA PRO A 301 -1.31 14.11 59.91
C PRO A 301 0.15 14.04 59.39
N ALA A 302 0.82 15.21 59.27
CA ALA A 302 1.99 15.43 58.40
C ALA A 302 3.25 16.03 59.08
N SER A 303 4.33 16.11 58.27
CA SER A 303 5.47 17.06 58.31
C SER A 303 6.62 16.90 59.34
N SER A 304 7.86 16.84 58.84
CA SER A 304 8.95 17.82 59.12
C SER A 304 10.28 17.50 58.39
N SER A 305 10.84 18.47 57.67
CA SER A 305 12.27 18.57 57.26
C SER A 305 13.03 19.48 58.28
N PRO A 306 14.26 20.03 58.10
CA PRO A 306 15.36 19.84 57.12
C PRO A 306 16.78 19.70 57.82
N PRO A 307 17.90 20.42 57.49
CA PRO A 307 18.91 20.16 56.43
C PRO A 307 20.43 20.18 56.83
N ALA A 308 21.32 19.96 55.82
CA ALA A 308 22.68 20.56 55.64
C ALA A 308 23.87 20.01 56.49
N PRO A 309 25.17 20.31 56.19
CA PRO A 309 25.71 21.22 55.15
C PRO A 309 26.86 20.71 54.24
N THR A 310 27.29 21.63 53.38
CA THR A 310 28.38 21.63 52.36
C THR A 310 29.77 21.22 52.88
N SER A 311 30.73 20.80 52.02
CA SER A 311 31.74 21.67 51.36
C SER A 311 32.82 20.80 50.65
N SER A 312 33.67 21.22 49.68
CA SER A 312 33.72 22.35 48.73
C SER A 312 34.98 22.27 47.80
N LEU A 313 35.08 23.14 46.78
CA LEU A 313 36.31 23.58 46.05
C LEU A 313 37.03 22.66 45.03
N THR A 314 36.80 22.99 43.75
CA THR A 314 37.80 23.02 42.65
C THR A 314 38.78 24.20 42.87
N PRO A 315 39.96 24.33 42.20
CA PRO A 315 40.03 24.74 40.77
C PRO A 315 41.30 24.37 39.93
N THR A 316 41.21 24.58 38.60
CA THR A 316 42.29 24.99 37.64
C THR A 316 43.54 24.10 37.42
N ALA A 317 44.20 24.05 36.25
CA ALA A 317 43.87 24.45 34.87
C ALA A 317 44.89 23.86 33.86
N SER A 318 44.48 23.75 32.58
CA SER A 318 45.28 23.94 31.34
C SER A 318 46.66 23.25 31.12
N THR A 319 46.82 22.61 29.95
CA THR A 319 47.72 22.97 28.81
C THR A 319 48.42 21.76 28.14
N THR A 320 48.41 21.75 26.78
CA THR A 320 49.35 21.11 25.83
C THR A 320 49.54 19.58 25.74
N ALA A 321 49.31 19.07 24.53
CA ALA A 321 49.99 17.90 23.92
C ALA A 321 51.37 18.34 23.34
N PRO A 322 52.30 17.48 22.81
CA PRO A 322 52.00 16.50 21.73
C PRO A 322 52.82 15.17 21.64
N ALA A 323 52.26 14.22 20.87
CA ALA A 323 52.88 13.31 19.88
C ALA A 323 54.15 12.44 20.13
N THR A 324 53.95 11.10 20.05
CA THR A 324 54.75 10.08 19.30
C THR A 324 56.18 9.70 19.75
N PRO A 325 56.77 8.56 19.26
CA PRO A 325 56.19 7.28 18.82
C PRO A 325 56.80 6.04 19.52
N SER A 326 56.13 4.88 19.44
CA SER A 326 56.64 3.60 19.94
C SER A 326 57.29 2.74 18.85
N THR A 327 58.55 2.33 19.06
CA THR A 327 59.21 1.24 18.29
C THR A 327 60.07 0.43 19.24
N SER A 328 59.70 -0.83 19.48
CA SER A 328 60.52 -1.99 19.88
C SER A 328 59.63 -3.23 19.79
#